data_AF-A0A397Z752-F1
#
_entry.id   AF-A0A397Z752-F1
#
_cell.length_a   1.000
_cell.length_b   1.000
_cell.length_c   1.000
_cell.angle_alpha   90.00
_cell.angle_beta   90.00
_cell.angle_gamma   90.00
#
_symmetry.space_group_name_H-M   'P 1'
#
loop_
_entity.id
_entity.type
_entity.pdbx_description
1 polymer ?
#
loop_
_entity_poly.entity_id
_entity_poly.type
_entity_poly.pdbx_seq_one_letter_code
_entity_poly.pdbx_strand_id
1 'polypeptide(L)'
;MKGGACGYENAVAQAPFSSMVSAGGPSLYKSGKGCGACYQIKCTSKPACSTNPVTVVITDECKGCVTESVHFDLSGTAFGALASSGQDSQLRDVGVLQILYRKVECNYIGETVTFHVENGSNPYSFAALIEYEDGDGEIGLVELKQALDSDTWLPMSQSWGAVWKLDVTSPLRAPLSLRLTYLDSGETVMASDVIPAGWEPGEKYKSNVNFQV
;
A
#
# COMPACT_ATOMS: atom_id res chain seq x y z
N MET A 1 11.39 -11.91 -7.33
CA MET A 1 11.68 -11.03 -6.17
C MET A 1 10.57 -11.27 -5.16
N LYS A 2 10.86 -11.58 -3.89
CA LYS A 2 9.80 -11.62 -2.88
C LYS A 2 9.55 -10.17 -2.45
N GLY A 3 8.44 -9.59 -2.91
CA GLY A 3 7.75 -8.51 -2.19
C GLY A 3 7.84 -7.05 -2.59
N GLY A 4 8.34 -6.73 -3.78
CA GLY A 4 8.33 -5.37 -4.33
C GLY A 4 8.98 -4.30 -3.43
N ALA A 5 9.10 -3.08 -3.92
CA ALA A 5 9.66 -1.96 -3.19
C ALA A 5 8.75 -1.50 -2.03
N CYS A 6 7.46 -1.91 -2.02
CA CYS A 6 6.52 -1.56 -0.97
C CYS A 6 6.49 -2.54 0.23
N GLY A 7 7.01 -3.75 0.07
CA GLY A 7 7.07 -4.75 1.14
C GLY A 7 5.87 -5.68 1.26
N TYR A 8 4.88 -5.61 0.35
CA TYR A 8 3.67 -6.43 0.40
C TYR A 8 3.88 -7.93 0.09
N GLU A 9 5.11 -8.38 -0.22
CA GLU A 9 5.43 -9.80 -0.35
C GLU A 9 4.46 -10.61 -1.23
N ASN A 10 3.97 -11.73 -0.70
CA ASN A 10 3.03 -12.60 -1.40
C ASN A 10 1.60 -12.04 -1.41
N ALA A 11 1.31 -11.00 -0.62
CA ALA A 11 -0.02 -10.39 -0.57
C ALA A 11 -0.41 -9.81 -1.94
N VAL A 12 0.57 -9.36 -2.73
CA VAL A 12 0.38 -8.83 -4.09
C VAL A 12 -0.43 -9.79 -4.99
N ALA A 13 -0.21 -11.09 -4.84
CA ALA A 13 -0.90 -12.11 -5.64
C ALA A 13 -2.24 -12.57 -5.03
N GLN A 14 -2.50 -12.25 -3.76
CA GLN A 14 -3.67 -12.70 -3.01
C GLN A 14 -4.72 -11.61 -2.93
N ALA A 15 -5.97 -11.97 -2.60
CA ALA A 15 -6.96 -10.97 -2.27
C ALA A 15 -6.49 -10.10 -1.09
N PRO A 16 -6.82 -8.79 -1.07
CA PRO A 16 -7.67 -8.09 -2.04
C PRO A 16 -6.93 -7.55 -3.27
N PHE A 17 -5.59 -7.56 -3.30
CA PHE A 17 -4.84 -7.05 -4.46
C PHE A 17 -5.09 -7.90 -5.72
N SER A 18 -5.13 -9.22 -5.58
CA SER A 18 -5.43 -10.18 -6.65
C SER A 18 -4.66 -9.91 -7.95
N SER A 19 -3.39 -9.52 -7.81
CA SER A 19 -2.52 -9.10 -8.93
C SER A 19 -3.01 -7.87 -9.71
N MET A 20 -4.02 -7.13 -9.26
CA MET A 20 -4.43 -5.83 -9.82
C MET A 20 -3.50 -4.72 -9.30
N VAL A 21 -2.23 -4.79 -9.71
CA VAL A 21 -1.14 -3.97 -9.17
C VAL A 21 -0.25 -3.39 -10.26
N SER A 22 0.56 -2.41 -9.88
CA SER A 22 1.60 -1.82 -10.72
C SER A 22 2.86 -1.49 -9.94
N ALA A 23 4.02 -1.62 -10.60
CA ALA A 23 5.21 -0.89 -10.24
C ALA A 23 5.13 0.53 -10.81
N GLY A 24 5.25 1.54 -9.94
CA GLY A 24 5.18 2.94 -10.35
C GLY A 24 6.57 3.50 -10.71
N GLY A 25 6.64 4.34 -11.73
CA GLY A 25 7.78 5.24 -11.90
C GLY A 25 7.93 6.21 -10.70
N PRO A 26 9.01 7.01 -10.62
CA PRO A 26 9.31 7.82 -9.43
C PRO A 26 8.19 8.79 -8.99
N SER A 27 7.42 9.32 -9.94
CA SER A 27 6.28 10.22 -9.66
C SER A 27 5.10 9.53 -8.98
N LEU A 28 4.96 8.22 -9.16
CA LEU A 28 3.91 7.40 -8.55
C LEU A 28 4.42 6.75 -7.26
N TYR A 29 5.61 6.13 -7.28
CA TYR A 29 6.18 5.45 -6.12
C TYR A 29 6.56 6.43 -4.99
N LYS A 30 6.99 7.66 -5.34
CA LYS A 30 7.29 8.75 -4.39
C LYS A 30 8.19 8.32 -3.21
N SER A 31 9.23 7.55 -3.52
CA SER A 31 10.15 7.00 -2.51
C SER A 31 9.45 6.17 -1.42
N GLY A 32 8.38 5.46 -1.77
CA GLY A 32 7.60 4.62 -0.87
C GLY A 32 6.29 5.26 -0.40
N LYS A 33 6.15 6.58 -0.47
CA LYS A 33 4.90 7.27 -0.07
C LYS A 33 3.69 6.94 -0.95
N GLY A 34 3.94 6.48 -2.18
CA GLY A 34 2.89 6.03 -3.08
C GLY A 34 2.48 4.58 -2.89
N CYS A 35 3.16 3.83 -2.01
CA CYS A 35 2.77 2.45 -1.71
C CYS A 35 1.37 2.43 -1.08
N GLY A 36 0.47 1.65 -1.67
CA GLY A 36 -0.94 1.62 -1.27
C GLY A 36 -1.85 2.51 -2.12
N ALA A 37 -1.31 3.47 -2.88
CA ALA A 37 -2.13 4.38 -3.69
C ALA A 37 -2.87 3.66 -4.82
N CYS A 38 -4.16 3.96 -4.99
CA CYS A 38 -5.01 3.40 -6.03
C CYS A 38 -5.17 4.34 -7.23
N TYR A 39 -5.16 3.75 -8.42
CA TYR A 39 -5.36 4.46 -9.68
C TYR A 39 -6.35 3.71 -10.56
N GLN A 40 -7.29 4.44 -11.16
CA GLN A 40 -8.06 3.93 -12.29
C GLN A 40 -7.31 4.19 -13.58
N ILE A 41 -7.14 3.15 -14.38
CA ILE A 41 -6.41 3.17 -15.64
C ILE A 41 -7.32 2.71 -16.77
N LYS A 42 -7.26 3.40 -17.90
CA LYS A 42 -8.00 3.06 -19.12
C LYS A 42 -7.09 3.17 -20.33
N CYS A 43 -7.01 2.12 -21.14
CA CYS A 43 -6.33 2.19 -22.42
C CYS A 43 -7.20 2.89 -23.48
N THR A 44 -6.58 3.66 -24.37
CA THR A 44 -7.27 4.35 -25.48
C THR A 44 -6.63 4.13 -26.85
N SER A 45 -5.42 3.57 -26.92
CA SER A 45 -4.62 3.59 -28.15
C SER A 45 -4.79 2.39 -29.08
N LYS A 46 -5.56 1.36 -28.69
CA LYS A 46 -5.71 0.12 -29.48
C LYS A 46 -7.17 -0.34 -29.57
N PRO A 47 -7.58 -0.97 -30.68
CA PRO A 47 -8.92 -1.55 -30.82
C PRO A 47 -9.26 -2.60 -29.78
N ALA A 48 -8.23 -3.29 -29.26
CA ALA A 48 -8.38 -4.30 -28.23
C ALA A 48 -8.73 -3.73 -26.84
N CYS A 49 -8.68 -2.40 -26.66
CA CYS A 49 -8.91 -1.79 -25.36
C CYS A 49 -10.40 -1.79 -24.99
N SER A 50 -10.67 -2.17 -23.75
CA SER A 50 -11.98 -2.10 -23.12
C SER A 50 -12.44 -0.66 -22.96
N THR A 51 -13.76 -0.45 -22.93
CA THR A 51 -14.35 0.85 -22.59
C THR A 51 -14.31 1.14 -21.08
N ASN A 52 -14.12 0.12 -20.24
CA ASN A 52 -14.12 0.22 -18.80
C ASN A 52 -12.70 0.42 -18.25
N PRO A 53 -12.49 1.30 -17.26
CA PRO A 53 -11.23 1.38 -16.54
C PRO A 53 -11.04 0.17 -15.61
N VAL A 54 -9.79 -0.04 -15.20
CA VAL A 54 -9.41 -0.98 -14.14
C VAL A 54 -8.76 -0.22 -13.00
N THR A 55 -9.00 -0.63 -11.76
CA THR A 55 -8.29 -0.07 -10.60
C THR A 55 -7.05 -0.91 -10.33
N VAL A 56 -5.92 -0.25 -10.09
CA VAL A 56 -4.66 -0.89 -9.69
C VAL A 56 -4.09 -0.21 -8.46
N VAL A 57 -3.31 -0.97 -7.68
CA VAL A 57 -2.58 -0.48 -6.51
C VAL A 57 -1.09 -0.38 -6.83
N ILE A 58 -0.43 0.69 -6.38
CA ILE A 58 1.04 0.79 -6.44
C ILE A 58 1.66 -0.10 -5.35
N THR A 59 2.40 -1.12 -5.77
CA THR A 59 3.00 -2.11 -4.85
C THR A 59 4.50 -2.29 -5.06
N ASP A 60 5.09 -1.61 -6.03
CA ASP A 60 6.51 -1.73 -6.38
C ASP A 60 7.02 -0.45 -7.06
N GLU A 61 8.33 -0.39 -7.30
CA GLU A 61 9.03 0.71 -7.95
C GLU A 61 9.60 0.25 -9.29
N CYS A 62 9.22 0.92 -10.38
CA CYS A 62 9.94 0.80 -11.63
C CYS A 62 10.99 1.90 -11.75
N LYS A 63 12.22 1.63 -11.27
CA LYS A 63 13.35 2.59 -11.32
C LYS A 63 13.72 3.03 -12.74
N GLY A 64 13.52 2.17 -13.73
CA GLY A 64 13.83 2.47 -15.14
C GLY A 64 12.74 3.25 -15.89
N CYS A 65 11.57 3.43 -15.27
CA CYS A 65 10.41 4.02 -15.90
C CYS A 65 10.40 5.56 -15.78
N VAL A 66 11.45 6.19 -16.32
CA VAL A 66 11.73 7.64 -16.18
C VAL A 66 11.63 8.45 -17.47
N THR A 67 11.38 7.78 -18.60
CA THR A 67 11.26 8.46 -19.91
C THR A 67 10.03 9.35 -20.01
N GLU A 68 8.95 8.95 -19.35
CA GLU A 68 7.69 9.69 -19.28
C GLU A 68 7.51 10.33 -17.90
N SER A 69 6.72 11.40 -17.82
CA SER A 69 6.42 12.05 -16.54
C SER A 69 5.68 11.13 -15.56
N VAL A 70 4.87 10.20 -16.11
CA VAL A 70 4.15 9.16 -15.36
C VAL A 70 4.20 7.85 -16.15
N HIS A 71 4.56 6.77 -15.47
CA HIS A 71 4.67 5.44 -16.08
C HIS A 71 4.21 4.37 -15.08
N PHE A 72 3.29 3.52 -15.55
CA PHE A 72 2.80 2.35 -14.83
C PHE A 72 3.35 1.09 -15.49
N ASP A 73 4.15 0.32 -14.77
CA ASP A 73 4.53 -1.03 -15.18
C ASP A 73 3.54 -1.99 -14.53
N LEU A 74 2.52 -2.37 -15.30
CA LEU A 74 1.38 -3.13 -14.82
C LEU A 74 1.72 -4.61 -14.69
N SER A 75 1.14 -5.30 -13.71
CA SER A 75 1.14 -6.76 -13.73
C SER A 75 0.47 -7.26 -15.02
N GLY A 76 0.81 -8.48 -15.46
CA GLY A 76 0.14 -9.10 -16.60
C GLY A 76 -1.38 -9.13 -16.42
N THR A 77 -1.86 -9.45 -15.21
CA THR A 77 -3.30 -9.46 -14.87
C THR A 77 -3.94 -8.10 -15.07
N ALA A 78 -3.37 -7.04 -14.49
CA ALA A 78 -3.87 -5.68 -14.61
C ALA A 78 -3.83 -5.17 -16.07
N PHE A 79 -2.74 -5.44 -16.79
CA PHE A 79 -2.60 -5.08 -18.19
C PHE A 79 -3.63 -5.80 -19.07
N GLY A 80 -3.82 -7.10 -18.88
CA GLY A 80 -4.82 -7.87 -19.62
C GLY A 80 -6.25 -7.43 -19.33
N ALA A 81 -6.54 -6.97 -18.11
CA ALA A 81 -7.86 -6.47 -17.72
C ALA A 81 -8.24 -5.16 -18.43
N LEU A 82 -7.27 -4.45 -19.03
CA LEU A 82 -7.55 -3.31 -19.91
C LEU A 82 -8.13 -3.71 -21.27
N ALA A 83 -8.12 -5.00 -21.62
CA ALA A 83 -8.61 -5.49 -22.90
C ALA A 83 -10.12 -5.76 -22.87
N SER A 84 -10.74 -5.66 -24.04
CA SER A 84 -12.07 -6.24 -24.27
C SER A 84 -12.02 -7.76 -24.11
N SER A 85 -13.15 -8.36 -23.75
CA SER A 85 -13.25 -9.79 -23.46
C SER A 85 -12.65 -10.66 -24.58
N GLY A 86 -11.66 -11.49 -24.21
CA GLY A 86 -10.97 -12.40 -25.13
C GLY A 86 -9.82 -11.77 -25.93
N GLN A 87 -9.46 -10.51 -25.68
CA GLN A 87 -8.37 -9.80 -26.37
C GLN A 87 -7.19 -9.47 -25.44
N ASP A 88 -7.15 -10.04 -24.24
CA ASP A 88 -6.11 -9.81 -23.23
C ASP A 88 -4.72 -10.18 -23.75
N SER A 89 -4.56 -11.33 -24.41
CA SER A 89 -3.29 -11.77 -24.96
C SER A 89 -2.81 -10.84 -26.08
N GLN A 90 -3.70 -10.49 -27.01
CA GLN A 90 -3.39 -9.54 -28.09
C GLN A 90 -2.96 -8.18 -27.53
N LEU A 91 -3.62 -7.70 -26.47
CA LEU A 91 -3.27 -6.44 -25.88
C LEU A 91 -1.89 -6.53 -25.21
N ARG A 92 -1.61 -7.59 -24.43
CA ARG A 92 -0.32 -7.81 -23.76
C ARG A 92 0.86 -7.83 -24.75
N ASP A 93 0.67 -8.39 -25.93
CA ASP A 93 1.71 -8.45 -26.98
C ASP A 93 2.12 -7.07 -27.53
N VAL A 94 1.33 -6.02 -27.27
CA VAL A 94 1.70 -4.64 -27.64
C VAL A 94 2.86 -4.11 -26.79
N GLY A 95 2.99 -4.59 -25.54
CA GLY A 95 4.01 -4.16 -24.58
C GLY A 95 3.74 -2.78 -23.96
N VAL A 96 3.62 -1.72 -24.78
CA VAL A 96 3.45 -0.33 -24.30
C VAL A 96 2.16 0.29 -24.82
N LEU A 97 1.34 0.82 -23.91
CA LEU A 97 0.07 1.48 -24.23
C LEU A 97 0.08 2.94 -23.80
N GLN A 98 -0.64 3.77 -24.56
CA GLN A 98 -1.05 5.09 -24.08
C GLN A 98 -2.35 4.92 -23.30
N ILE A 99 -2.36 5.47 -22.09
CA ILE A 99 -3.43 5.31 -21.12
C ILE A 99 -3.96 6.67 -20.66
N LEU A 100 -5.19 6.68 -20.20
CA LEU A 100 -5.71 7.68 -19.30
C LEU A 100 -5.66 7.10 -17.89
N TYR A 101 -5.33 7.93 -16.91
CA TYR A 101 -5.31 7.52 -15.52
C TYR A 101 -5.80 8.64 -14.60
N ARG A 102 -6.24 8.25 -13.40
CA ARG A 102 -6.52 9.17 -12.29
C ARG A 102 -6.32 8.45 -10.96
N LYS A 103 -5.83 9.18 -9.94
CA LYS A 103 -5.84 8.70 -8.54
C LYS A 103 -7.29 8.55 -8.10
N VAL A 104 -7.60 7.49 -7.36
CA VAL A 104 -8.91 7.21 -6.77
C VAL A 104 -8.72 6.68 -5.36
N GLU A 105 -9.76 6.73 -4.54
CA GLU A 105 -9.75 6.07 -3.24
C GLU A 105 -9.68 4.54 -3.41
N CYS A 106 -8.89 3.90 -2.57
CA CYS A 106 -8.86 2.46 -2.40
C CYS A 106 -10.09 1.99 -1.61
N ASN A 107 -10.64 0.84 -1.97
CA ASN A 107 -11.74 0.23 -1.23
C ASN A 107 -11.56 -1.29 -1.23
N TYR A 108 -11.09 -1.81 -0.10
CA TYR A 108 -10.84 -3.21 0.16
C TYR A 108 -12.02 -3.81 0.92
N ILE A 109 -13.07 -4.17 0.18
CA ILE A 109 -14.33 -4.67 0.76
C ILE A 109 -14.08 -5.82 1.74
N GLY A 110 -14.48 -5.61 2.99
CA GLY A 110 -14.39 -6.61 4.06
C GLY A 110 -13.02 -6.71 4.74
N GLU A 111 -12.05 -5.89 4.34
CA GLU A 111 -10.78 -5.74 5.02
C GLU A 111 -10.77 -4.52 5.95
N THR A 112 -9.78 -4.52 6.83
CA THR A 112 -9.45 -3.43 7.75
C THR A 112 -7.95 -3.21 7.67
N VAL A 113 -7.49 -2.04 8.11
CA VAL A 113 -6.05 -1.77 8.21
C VAL A 113 -5.36 -2.89 8.98
N THR A 114 -4.35 -3.48 8.36
CA THR A 114 -3.57 -4.59 8.91
C THR A 114 -2.13 -4.15 9.14
N PHE A 115 -1.58 -4.52 10.29
CA PHE A 115 -0.21 -4.22 10.68
C PHE A 115 0.58 -5.52 10.68
N HIS A 116 1.49 -5.69 9.73
CA HIS A 116 2.44 -6.79 9.72
C HIS A 116 3.71 -6.34 10.44
N VAL A 117 3.96 -6.90 11.61
CA VAL A 117 5.14 -6.54 12.42
C VAL A 117 6.37 -7.18 11.79
N GLU A 118 7.38 -6.37 11.46
CA GLU A 118 8.59 -6.85 10.79
C GLU A 118 9.36 -7.84 11.66
N ASN A 119 9.96 -8.87 11.05
CA ASN A 119 10.74 -9.91 11.74
C ASN A 119 11.88 -9.38 12.64
N GLY A 120 12.43 -8.20 12.32
CA GLY A 120 13.49 -7.57 13.11
C GLY A 120 13.00 -6.81 14.35
N SER A 121 11.68 -6.74 14.54
CA SER A 121 11.09 -5.99 15.65
C SER A 121 11.40 -6.62 17.01
N ASN A 122 11.56 -5.77 18.01
CA ASN A 122 11.76 -6.16 19.41
C ASN A 122 11.27 -5.00 20.32
N PRO A 123 11.26 -5.17 21.66
CA PRO A 123 10.74 -4.13 22.55
C PRO A 123 11.43 -2.76 22.45
N TYR A 124 12.63 -2.64 21.86
CA TYR A 124 13.34 -1.36 21.70
C TYR A 124 13.27 -0.79 20.28
N SER A 125 12.86 -1.59 19.30
CA SER A 125 12.78 -1.22 17.89
C SER A 125 11.57 -1.90 17.29
N PHE A 126 10.49 -1.15 17.08
CA PHE A 126 9.26 -1.65 16.48
C PHE A 126 9.15 -1.17 15.04
N ALA A 127 8.91 -2.08 14.11
CA ALA A 127 8.60 -1.74 12.73
C ALA A 127 7.38 -2.54 12.25
N ALA A 128 6.50 -1.87 11.51
CA ALA A 128 5.33 -2.51 10.93
C ALA A 128 5.11 -2.05 9.49
N LEU A 129 4.84 -3.01 8.61
CA LEU A 129 4.26 -2.80 7.30
C LEU A 129 2.75 -2.56 7.48
N ILE A 130 2.24 -1.51 6.85
CA ILE A 130 0.81 -1.19 6.85
C ILE A 130 0.20 -1.72 5.56
N GLU A 131 -0.90 -2.44 5.67
CA GLU A 131 -1.62 -3.03 4.55
C GLU A 131 -3.13 -2.69 4.62
N TYR A 132 -3.76 -2.60 3.45
CA TYR A 132 -5.21 -2.56 3.25
C TYR A 132 -5.92 -1.33 3.83
N GLU A 133 -5.25 -0.19 3.80
CA GLU A 133 -5.85 1.11 4.08
C GLU A 133 -6.75 1.57 2.91
N ASP A 134 -8.04 1.77 3.20
CA ASP A 134 -9.00 2.37 2.27
C ASP A 134 -8.76 3.87 2.12
N GLY A 135 -9.24 4.51 1.07
CA GLY A 135 -9.07 5.97 0.90
C GLY A 135 -7.81 6.32 0.10
N ASP A 136 -7.10 7.37 0.50
CA ASP A 136 -6.05 7.98 -0.34
C ASP A 136 -4.87 7.04 -0.67
N GLY A 137 -4.59 6.08 0.22
CA GLY A 137 -3.48 5.12 0.08
C GLY A 137 -2.08 5.74 0.14
N GLU A 138 -1.94 7.01 0.56
CA GLU A 138 -0.64 7.70 0.69
C GLU A 138 -0.46 8.25 2.10
N ILE A 139 0.08 7.41 3.01
CA ILE A 139 0.26 7.75 4.42
C ILE A 139 1.41 8.75 4.58
N GLY A 140 1.14 9.87 5.26
CA GLY A 140 2.11 10.94 5.53
C GLY A 140 2.71 10.88 6.93
N LEU A 141 1.99 10.31 7.90
CA LEU A 141 2.43 10.20 9.29
C LEU A 141 1.85 8.93 9.92
N VAL A 142 2.68 8.28 10.73
CA VAL A 142 2.29 7.17 11.61
C VAL A 142 2.78 7.46 13.00
N GLU A 143 1.93 7.25 13.99
CA GLU A 143 2.27 7.43 15.39
C GLU A 143 1.87 6.21 16.20
N LEU A 144 2.62 5.95 17.27
CA LEU A 144 2.43 4.83 18.17
C LEU A 144 2.16 5.34 19.59
N LYS A 145 1.15 4.77 20.25
CA LYS A 145 0.85 5.00 21.66
C LYS A 145 0.92 3.70 22.44
N GLN A 146 1.55 3.74 23.61
CA GLN A 146 1.68 2.60 24.52
C GLN A 146 0.51 2.57 25.51
N ALA A 147 0.19 1.40 26.06
CA ALA A 147 -0.94 1.23 26.98
C ALA A 147 -0.91 2.14 28.22
N LEU A 148 0.29 2.49 28.69
CA LEU A 148 0.46 3.28 29.92
C LEU A 148 0.51 4.79 29.67
N ASP A 149 0.51 5.20 28.41
CA ASP A 149 0.49 6.59 28.01
C ASP A 149 -0.94 6.94 27.58
N SER A 150 -1.68 7.72 28.37
CA SER A 150 -3.06 8.06 28.00
C SER A 150 -3.11 8.91 26.73
N ASP A 151 -2.16 9.84 26.58
CA ASP A 151 -2.23 10.92 25.59
C ASP A 151 -0.92 11.17 24.81
N THR A 152 0.14 10.37 25.02
CA THR A 152 1.42 10.55 24.31
C THR A 152 1.49 9.69 23.06
N TRP A 153 1.69 10.34 21.92
CA TRP A 153 1.89 9.70 20.61
C TRP A 153 3.33 9.89 20.16
N LEU A 154 3.99 8.79 19.81
CA LEU A 154 5.38 8.77 19.36
C LEU A 154 5.39 8.69 17.83
N PRO A 155 5.95 9.68 17.12
CA PRO A 155 6.01 9.64 15.67
C PRO A 155 6.96 8.54 15.20
N MET A 156 6.50 7.75 14.24
CA MET A 156 7.29 6.74 13.55
C MET A 156 7.92 7.34 12.29
N SER A 157 9.08 6.83 11.90
CA SER A 157 9.75 7.20 10.65
C SER A 157 9.44 6.18 9.57
N GLN A 158 9.18 6.63 8.34
CA GLN A 158 9.12 5.73 7.18
C GLN A 158 10.51 5.11 6.98
N SER A 159 10.59 3.78 7.08
CA SER A 159 11.85 3.06 6.89
C SER A 159 12.12 2.82 5.42
N TRP A 160 11.18 2.18 4.72
CA TRP A 160 11.19 1.91 3.28
C TRP A 160 9.79 1.46 2.87
N GLY A 161 9.38 1.71 1.62
CA GLY A 161 8.05 1.30 1.14
C GLY A 161 6.92 1.76 2.08
N ALA A 162 6.04 0.83 2.44
CA ALA A 162 4.97 1.03 3.42
C ALA A 162 5.35 0.62 4.87
N VAL A 163 6.65 0.44 5.16
CA VAL A 163 7.16 0.07 6.49
C VAL A 163 7.49 1.32 7.31
N TRP A 164 6.91 1.39 8.50
CA TRP A 164 7.15 2.46 9.48
C TRP A 164 7.84 1.92 10.72
N LYS A 165 8.81 2.67 11.25
CA LYS A 165 9.69 2.24 12.35
C LYS A 165 9.75 3.26 13.48
N LEU A 166 9.84 2.76 14.71
CA LEU A 166 10.13 3.52 15.92
C LEU A 166 11.22 2.82 16.74
N ASP A 167 12.30 3.55 17.01
CA ASP A 167 13.36 3.15 17.95
C ASP A 167 13.19 3.93 19.27
N VAL A 168 13.27 3.23 20.41
CA VAL A 168 13.11 3.81 21.75
C VAL A 168 14.23 3.40 22.70
N THR A 169 14.45 4.19 23.75
CA THR A 169 15.49 3.95 24.76
C THR A 169 15.04 3.03 25.91
N SER A 170 13.74 2.82 26.05
CA SER A 170 13.12 1.95 27.05
C SER A 170 12.15 0.99 26.37
N PRO A 171 11.99 -0.27 26.87
CA PRO A 171 11.09 -1.24 26.24
C PRO A 171 9.67 -0.69 26.07
N LEU A 172 9.13 -0.85 24.86
CA LEU A 172 7.74 -0.58 24.55
C LEU A 172 6.82 -1.44 25.40
N ARG A 173 5.76 -0.84 25.93
CA ARG A 173 4.77 -1.50 26.79
C ARG A 173 3.45 -1.65 26.05
N ALA A 174 3.25 -2.84 25.50
CA ALA A 174 2.02 -3.25 24.84
C ALA A 174 0.83 -3.36 25.84
N PRO A 175 -0.43 -3.30 25.36
CA PRO A 175 -0.84 -3.14 23.97
C PRO A 175 -0.40 -1.80 23.34
N LEU A 176 -0.16 -1.81 22.03
CA LEU A 176 0.25 -0.64 21.25
C LEU A 176 -0.91 -0.24 20.33
N SER A 177 -1.24 1.05 20.35
CA SER A 177 -2.16 1.67 19.42
C SER A 177 -1.39 2.35 18.31
N LEU A 178 -1.89 2.29 17.08
CA LEU A 178 -1.33 3.02 15.94
C LEU A 178 -2.33 4.04 15.40
N ARG A 179 -1.81 5.21 15.00
CA ARG A 179 -2.56 6.27 14.35
C ARG A 179 -1.94 6.59 13.01
N LEU A 180 -2.74 6.57 11.96
CA LEU A 180 -2.31 6.79 10.59
C LEU A 180 -2.95 8.07 10.08
N THR A 181 -2.17 8.92 9.41
CA THR A 181 -2.66 10.17 8.83
C THR A 181 -2.25 10.25 7.36
N TYR A 182 -3.22 10.56 6.49
CA TYR A 182 -2.97 10.73 5.07
C TYR A 182 -2.19 12.00 4.76
N LEU A 183 -1.32 11.90 3.76
CA LEU A 183 -0.40 12.97 3.38
C LEU A 183 -1.12 14.20 2.82
N ASP A 184 -2.14 13.98 1.98
CA ASP A 184 -2.82 15.05 1.25
C ASP A 184 -4.04 15.59 2.03
N SER A 185 -4.94 14.71 2.45
CA SER A 185 -6.20 15.08 3.14
C SER A 185 -6.01 15.42 4.61
N GLY A 186 -4.97 14.85 5.26
CA GLY A 186 -4.81 14.93 6.71
C GLY A 186 -5.85 14.12 7.49
N GLU A 187 -6.66 13.30 6.82
CA GLU A 187 -7.58 12.38 7.50
C GLU A 187 -6.80 11.39 8.35
N THR A 188 -7.36 11.01 9.49
CA THR A 188 -6.69 10.17 10.47
C THR A 188 -7.59 9.00 10.91
N VAL A 189 -7.01 7.82 11.01
CA VAL A 189 -7.63 6.65 11.64
C VAL A 189 -6.76 6.16 12.81
N MET A 190 -7.41 5.67 13.86
CA MET A 190 -6.75 5.17 15.07
C MET A 190 -7.13 3.71 15.33
N ALA A 191 -6.15 2.83 15.20
CA ALA A 191 -6.26 1.42 15.58
C ALA A 191 -5.84 1.27 17.04
N SER A 192 -6.83 1.25 17.94
CA SER A 192 -6.59 1.16 19.39
C SER A 192 -6.20 -0.25 19.80
N ASP A 193 -5.15 -0.36 20.61
CA ASP A 193 -4.65 -1.60 21.21
C ASP A 193 -4.46 -2.76 20.21
N VAL A 194 -4.18 -2.44 18.95
CA VAL A 194 -4.15 -3.39 17.83
C VAL A 194 -2.97 -4.37 17.91
N ILE A 195 -1.84 -3.93 18.48
CA ILE A 195 -0.70 -4.81 18.75
C ILE A 195 -0.80 -5.27 20.21
N PRO A 196 -1.17 -6.52 20.51
CA PRO A 196 -1.46 -6.98 21.86
C PRO A 196 -0.19 -7.18 22.69
N ALA A 197 -0.34 -7.33 24.01
CA ALA A 197 0.75 -7.84 24.84
C ALA A 197 1.16 -9.26 24.37
N GLY A 198 2.47 -9.50 24.28
CA GLY A 198 3.00 -10.77 23.77
C GLY A 198 3.02 -10.88 22.25
N TRP A 199 2.90 -9.77 21.52
CA TRP A 199 3.10 -9.74 20.07
C TRP A 199 4.43 -10.37 19.66
N GLU A 200 4.41 -11.07 18.53
CA GLU A 200 5.58 -11.71 17.93
C GLU A 200 5.95 -11.02 16.61
N PRO A 201 7.26 -10.85 16.32
CA PRO A 201 7.74 -10.41 15.01
C PRO A 201 7.34 -11.39 13.91
N GLY A 202 7.01 -10.86 12.72
CA GLY A 202 6.54 -11.63 11.57
C GLY A 202 5.03 -11.88 11.54
N GLU A 203 4.32 -11.54 12.61
CA GLU A 203 2.87 -11.73 12.70
C GLU A 203 2.08 -10.54 12.16
N LYS A 204 0.86 -10.83 11.70
CA LYS A 204 -0.09 -9.83 11.20
C LYS A 204 -1.21 -9.58 12.21
N TYR A 205 -1.44 -8.30 12.51
CA TYR A 205 -2.47 -7.85 13.44
C TYR A 205 -3.49 -7.02 12.67
N LYS A 206 -4.70 -7.57 12.53
CA LYS A 206 -5.82 -6.87 11.90
C LYS A 206 -6.46 -5.92 12.92
N SER A 207 -6.71 -4.68 12.51
CA SER A 207 -7.49 -3.74 13.30
C SER A 207 -8.99 -3.96 13.14
N ASN A 208 -9.80 -3.09 13.74
CA ASN A 208 -11.25 -3.02 13.56
C ASN A 208 -11.68 -1.70 12.89
N VAL A 209 -10.73 -1.01 12.25
CA VAL A 209 -10.93 0.32 11.65
C VAL A 209 -10.43 0.35 10.22
N ASN A 210 -11.03 1.25 9.43
CA ASN A 210 -10.48 1.71 8.18
C ASN A 210 -10.89 3.18 7.97
N PHE A 211 -10.23 3.85 7.02
CA PHE A 211 -10.68 5.16 6.56
C PHE A 211 -12.04 5.03 5.86
N GLN A 212 -12.80 6.11 5.81
CA GLN A 212 -14.14 6.08 5.21
C GLN A 212 -14.06 6.39 3.71
N VAL A 213 -14.76 5.60 2.90
CA VAL A 213 -14.86 5.72 1.44
C VAL A 213 -16.29 5.57 0.94
#